data_AF-A0A7C4TGH4-F1
#
_entry.id   AF-A0A7C4TGH4-F1
#
_cell.length_a   1.000
_cell.length_b   1.000
_cell.length_c   1.000
_cell.angle_alpha   90.00
_cell.angle_beta   90.00
_cell.angle_gamma   90.00
#
_symmetry.space_group_name_H-M   'P 1'
#
loop_
_entity.id
_entity.type
_entity.pdbx_description
1 polymer ?
#
loop_
_entity_poly.entity_id
_entity_poly.type
_entity_poly.pdbx_seq_one_letter_code
_entity_poly.pdbx_strand_id
1 'polypeptide(L)' 'MNRAKKLFRENKREVSMVTVGLFFLIISVPIFIFYNIFPTISVEIGPHQISSWLSVTFSFIGFGLIIFGMSKMNI' A
#
# COMPACT_ATOMS: atom_id res chain seq x y z
N MET A 1 5.64 -10.94 29.44
CA MET A 1 5.77 -10.08 28.23
C MET A 1 5.14 -10.81 27.05
N ASN A 2 4.07 -10.29 26.45
CA ASN A 2 3.34 -10.98 25.36
C ASN A 2 4.28 -11.29 24.17
N ARG A 3 4.17 -12.49 23.61
CA ARG A 3 4.96 -12.99 22.46
C ARG A 3 4.95 -11.99 21.28
N ALA A 4 3.81 -11.34 21.06
CA ALA A 4 3.64 -10.26 20.08
C ALA A 4 4.53 -9.03 20.35
N LYS A 5 4.66 -8.60 21.62
CA LYS A 5 5.55 -7.47 21.98
C LYS A 5 7.03 -7.81 21.79
N LYS A 6 7.42 -9.08 21.95
CA LYS A 6 8.80 -9.54 21.70
C LYS A 6 9.13 -9.51 20.22
N LEU A 7 8.26 -10.09 19.37
CA LEU A 7 8.37 -10.05 17.90
C LEU A 7 8.40 -8.62 17.35
N PHE A 8 7.57 -7.73 17.88
CA PHE A 8 7.56 -6.30 17.50
C PHE A 8 8.88 -5.59 17.82
N ARG A 9 9.58 -5.99 18.89
CA ARG A 9 10.83 -5.36 19.31
C ARG A 9 12.01 -5.87 18.52
N GLU A 10 12.02 -7.16 18.18
CA GLU A 10 13.07 -7.82 17.41
C GLU A 10 12.98 -7.49 15.91
N ASN A 11 11.76 -7.38 15.35
CA ASN A 11 11.50 -7.12 13.93
C ASN A 11 10.83 -5.76 13.69
N LYS A 12 11.20 -4.74 14.46
CA LYS A 12 10.53 -3.42 14.45
C LYS A 12 10.49 -2.80 13.05
N ARG A 13 11.55 -3.00 12.25
CA ARG A 13 11.68 -2.44 10.91
C ARG A 13 10.72 -3.13 9.94
N GLU A 14 10.65 -4.44 9.98
CA GLU A 14 9.82 -5.27 9.12
C GLU A 14 8.35 -5.03 9.41
N VAL A 15 8.00 -4.96 10.70
CA VAL A 15 6.65 -4.59 11.13
C VAL A 15 6.27 -3.19 10.67
N SER A 16 7.21 -2.24 10.71
CA SER A 16 6.96 -0.89 10.19
C SER A 16 6.74 -0.89 8.67
N MET A 17 7.44 -1.72 7.90
CA MET A 17 7.23 -1.86 6.46
C MET A 17 5.83 -2.39 6.15
N VAL A 18 5.40 -3.43 6.86
CA VAL A 18 4.03 -3.97 6.72
C VAL A 18 2.98 -2.90 7.07
N THR A 19 3.22 -2.16 8.16
CA THR A 19 2.31 -1.09 8.60
C THR A 19 2.21 0.05 7.58
N VAL A 20 3.34 0.50 7.04
CA VAL A 20 3.37 1.55 6.00
C VAL A 20 2.69 1.06 4.72
N GLY A 21 2.93 -0.20 4.33
CA GLY A 21 2.28 -0.80 3.18
C GLY A 21 0.75 -0.87 3.34
N LEU A 22 0.26 -1.25 4.52
CA LEU A 22 -1.18 -1.21 4.84
C LEU A 22 -1.76 0.21 4.73
N PHE A 23 -1.03 1.22 5.20
CA PHE A 23 -1.44 2.61 5.06
C PHE A 23 -1.60 3.03 3.59
N PHE A 24 -0.64 2.69 2.73
CA PHE A 24 -0.75 2.98 1.29
C PHE A 24 -1.94 2.26 0.64
N LEU A 25 -2.23 1.01 1.04
CA LEU A 25 -3.41 0.31 0.54
C LEU A 25 -4.70 1.02 0.96
N ILE A 26 -4.84 1.41 2.23
CA ILE A 26 -6.03 2.10 2.74
C ILE A 26 -6.27 3.41 1.97
N ILE A 27 -5.22 4.17 1.65
CA ILE A 27 -5.32 5.41 0.89
C ILE A 27 -5.71 5.15 -0.58
N SER A 28 -5.24 4.04 -1.16
CA SER A 28 -5.55 3.69 -2.55
C SER A 28 -6.99 3.23 -2.78
N VAL A 29 -7.62 2.56 -1.81
CA VAL A 29 -8.97 1.97 -1.96
C VAL A 29 -10.05 3.02 -2.30
N PRO A 30 -10.18 4.16 -1.59
CA PRO A 30 -11.15 5.20 -1.94
C PRO A 30 -10.96 5.68 -3.38
N ILE A 31 -9.71 5.84 -3.83
CA ILE A 31 -9.42 6.36 -5.15
C ILE A 31 -9.91 5.39 -6.24
N PHE A 32 -9.84 4.06 -6.02
CA PHE A 32 -10.46 3.09 -6.95
C PHE A 32 -11.98 3.10 -6.95
N ILE A 33 -12.61 3.39 -5.82
CA ILE A 33 -14.07 3.43 -5.72
C ILE A 33 -14.62 4.68 -6.41
N PHE A 34 -13.93 5.82 -6.26
CA PHE A 34 -14.39 7.10 -6.80
C PHE A 34 -13.95 7.35 -8.25
N TYR A 35 -12.81 6.82 -8.66
CA TYR A 35 -12.27 7.00 -10.00
C TYR A 35 -12.27 5.64 -10.70
N ASN A 36 -13.03 5.51 -11.79
CA ASN A 36 -13.09 4.29 -12.60
C ASN A 36 -11.69 3.69 -12.78
N ILE A 37 -11.57 2.41 -12.41
CA ILE A 37 -10.31 1.65 -12.27
C ILE A 37 -9.43 1.72 -13.53
N PHE A 38 -10.05 1.91 -14.70
CA PHE A 38 -9.36 2.05 -15.97
C PHE A 38 -9.37 3.52 -16.41
N PRO A 39 -8.19 4.17 -16.51
CA PRO A 39 -8.11 5.47 -17.15
C PRO A 39 -8.60 5.31 -18.59
N THR A 40 -9.69 5.99 -18.93
CA THR A 40 -10.07 6.15 -20.34
C THR A 40 -8.97 6.98 -20.99
N ILE A 41 -8.45 6.53 -22.14
CA ILE A 41 -7.46 7.27 -22.91
C ILE A 41 -8.19 8.44 -23.60
N SER A 42 -8.57 9.46 -22.82
CA SER A 42 -9.01 10.75 -23.33
C SER A 42 -7.82 11.69 -23.42
N VAL A 43 -7.74 12.46 -24.50
CA VAL A 43 -6.65 13.41 -24.78
C VAL A 43 -6.56 14.53 -23.74
N GLU A 44 -7.63 14.76 -22.96
CA GLU A 44 -7.61 15.59 -21.77
C GLU A 44 -7.14 14.80 -20.54
N ILE A 45 -5.93 15.10 -20.07
CA ILE A 45 -5.42 14.63 -18.78
C ILE A 45 -6.09 15.43 -17.67
N GLY A 46 -7.24 14.96 -17.21
CA GLY A 46 -7.94 15.54 -16.08
C GLY A 46 -7.31 15.15 -14.72
N PRO A 47 -7.57 15.91 -13.64
CA PRO A 47 -7.08 15.60 -12.29
C PRO A 47 -7.45 14.18 -11.81
N HIS A 48 -8.56 13.66 -12.33
CA HIS A 48 -9.04 12.31 -12.05
C HIS A 48 -8.11 11.21 -12.59
N GLN A 49 -7.50 11.39 -13.77
CA GLN A 49 -6.58 10.39 -14.33
C GLN A 49 -5.29 10.31 -13.50
N ILE A 50 -4.72 11.46 -13.13
CA ILE A 50 -3.52 11.53 -12.26
C ILE A 50 -3.79 10.82 -10.93
N SER A 51 -4.97 11.03 -10.36
CA SER A 51 -5.39 10.37 -9.12
C SER A 51 -5.44 8.84 -9.27
N SER A 52 -6.02 8.33 -10.37
CA SER A 52 -6.02 6.88 -10.65
C SER A 52 -4.61 6.29 -10.78
N TRP A 53 -3.70 6.96 -11.49
CA TRP A 53 -2.30 6.52 -11.60
C TRP A 53 -1.57 6.54 -10.26
N LEU A 54 -1.82 7.56 -9.43
CA LEU A 54 -1.26 7.66 -8.08
C LEU A 54 -1.76 6.53 -7.19
N SER A 55 -3.05 6.20 -7.28
CA SER A 55 -3.65 5.09 -6.55
C SER A 55 -3.01 3.75 -6.91
N VAL A 56 -2.92 3.44 -8.21
CA VAL A 56 -2.29 2.21 -8.71
C VAL A 56 -0.84 2.12 -8.21
N THR A 57 -0.10 3.23 -8.24
CA THR A 57 1.28 3.28 -7.76
C THR A 57 1.37 3.02 -6.26
N PHE A 58 0.53 3.66 -5.45
CA PHE A 58 0.48 3.42 -4.00
C PHE A 58 0.04 2.01 -3.65
N SER A 59 -0.89 1.42 -4.40
CA SER A 59 -1.25 0.01 -4.20
C SER A 59 -0.09 -0.91 -4.50
N PHE A 60 0.59 -0.70 -5.63
CA PHE A 60 1.73 -1.51 -6.03
C PHE A 60 2.86 -1.45 -4.99
N ILE A 61 3.24 -0.25 -4.57
CA ILE A 61 4.27 -0.05 -3.53
C ILE A 61 3.80 -0.64 -2.19
N GLY A 62 2.54 -0.40 -1.82
CA GLY A 62 1.95 -0.89 -0.57
C GLY A 62 1.98 -2.41 -0.47
N PHE A 63 1.55 -3.10 -1.53
CA PHE A 63 1.65 -4.56 -1.63
C PHE A 63 3.10 -5.03 -1.58
N GLY A 64 4.02 -4.38 -2.29
CA GLY A 64 5.44 -4.73 -2.26
C GLY A 64 6.05 -4.65 -0.86
N LEU A 65 5.73 -3.59 -0.10
CA LEU A 65 6.20 -3.41 1.27
C LEU A 65 5.64 -4.46 2.24
N ILE A 66 4.37 -4.83 2.08
CA ILE A 66 3.76 -5.90 2.88
C ILE A 66 4.43 -7.23 2.59
N ILE A 67 4.58 -7.62 1.32
CA ILE A 67 5.19 -8.90 0.94
C ILE A 67 6.64 -8.96 1.43
N PHE A 68 7.41 -7.90 1.21
CA PHE A 68 8.81 -7.86 1.65
C PHE A 68 8.94 -7.88 3.18
N GLY A 69 8.12 -7.11 3.88
CA GLY A 69 8.09 -7.09 5.34
C GLY A 69 7.71 -8.44 5.93
N MET A 70 6.65 -9.08 5.41
CA MET A 70 6.22 -10.41 5.86
C MET A 70 7.27 -11.49 5.56
N SER A 71 7.88 -11.47 4.37
CA SER A 71 8.93 -12.41 3.99
C SER A 71 10.13 -12.36 4.95
N LYS A 72 10.51 -11.17 5.42
CA LYS A 72 11.59 -11.00 6.40
C LYS A 72 11.21 -11.44 7.81
N MET A 73 9.92 -11.42 8.14
CA MET A 73 9.42 -11.86 9.44
C MET A 73 9.24 -13.39 9.54
N ASN A 74 9.51 -14.15 8.46
CA ASN A 74 9.21 -15.59 8.36
C ASN A 74 7.75 -15.90 8.76
N ILE A 75 6.83 -14.98 8.45
CA ILE A 75 5.38 -15.20 8.56
C ILE A 75 4.89 -15.86 7.28
#